data_AF-A0A925VFP6-F1
#
_entry.id   AF-A0A925VFP6-F1
#
_cell.length_a   1.000
_cell.length_b   1.000
_cell.length_c   1.000
_cell.angle_alpha   90.00
_cell.angle_beta   90.00
_cell.angle_gamma   90.00
#
_symmetry.space_group_name_H-M   'P 1'
#
loop_
_entity.id
_entity.type
_entity.pdbx_description
1 polymer ?
#
loop_
_entity_poly.entity_id
_entity_poly.type
_entity_poly.pdbx_seq_one_letter_code
_entity_poly.pdbx_strand_id
1 'polypeptide(L)'
;MSLLVALGGAAACTAILAPDDDVQRCGNADDCDPTGDKRYVPLCTSSDLDIDTTEYEKICVASIASITCDNPENYQGKPFNDTFEDDSCRDLSCAAENEGRLGCAPKDGECLEGERMDFPVDDDTVVSYCGTEGVVPGFGLRDELEGRHIFDQFCKSYFCDDEFVCNKSGKCDLCDPDAAYGEGGCGTVYNDGAPAAVYVLGEALEDGCAGPDANVNEPLFGAC
;
A
#
# COMPACT_ATOMS: atom_id res chain seq x y z
N MET A 1 -10.34 -69.40 35.49
CA MET A 1 -10.67 -68.01 35.11
C MET A 1 -9.35 -67.35 34.80
N SER A 2 -9.04 -67.21 33.51
CA SER A 2 -7.81 -66.59 33.02
C SER A 2 -7.79 -65.09 33.35
N LEU A 3 -6.60 -64.52 33.58
CA LEU A 3 -6.12 -63.37 32.79
C LEU A 3 -4.60 -63.18 33.01
N LEU A 4 -3.85 -63.16 31.91
CA LEU A 4 -2.49 -62.65 31.80
C LEU A 4 -2.49 -61.12 31.92
N VAL A 5 -1.45 -60.53 32.50
CA VAL A 5 -0.89 -59.25 32.01
C VAL A 5 0.64 -59.30 32.10
N ALA A 6 1.27 -58.91 30.99
CA ALA A 6 2.65 -59.08 30.61
C ALA A 6 3.61 -58.05 31.21
N LEU A 7 4.91 -58.41 31.20
CA LEU A 7 6.03 -57.49 31.36
C LEU A 7 6.03 -56.42 30.26
N GLY A 8 6.35 -55.19 30.62
CA GLY A 8 6.70 -54.12 29.69
C GLY A 8 7.69 -53.18 30.35
N GLY A 9 8.95 -53.24 29.90
CA GLY A 9 10.03 -52.41 30.41
C GLY A 9 9.79 -50.93 30.13
N ALA A 10 10.13 -50.10 31.11
CA ALA A 10 10.20 -48.66 30.95
C ALA A 10 11.39 -48.31 30.04
N ALA A 11 11.16 -48.31 28.72
CA ALA A 11 11.93 -47.45 27.84
C ALA A 11 11.49 -46.01 28.18
N ALA A 12 12.29 -45.33 28.99
CA ALA A 12 12.21 -43.89 29.11
C ALA A 12 12.61 -43.32 27.74
N CYS A 13 11.63 -43.13 26.86
CA CYS A 13 11.76 -42.16 25.80
C CYS A 13 11.96 -40.82 26.50
N THR A 14 13.20 -40.36 26.60
CA THR A 14 13.47 -38.93 26.59
C THR A 14 12.80 -38.41 25.34
N ALA A 15 11.59 -37.88 25.49
CA ALA A 15 11.00 -36.97 24.54
C ALA A 15 11.95 -35.78 24.48
N ILE A 16 12.94 -35.87 23.59
CA ILE A 16 13.57 -34.70 23.02
C ILE A 16 12.42 -34.07 22.24
N LEU A 17 11.78 -33.07 22.85
CA LEU A 17 10.94 -32.14 22.14
C LEU A 17 11.88 -31.49 21.11
N ALA A 18 11.85 -31.97 19.87
CA ALA A 18 12.38 -31.20 18.76
C ALA A 18 11.59 -29.87 18.79
N PRO A 19 12.26 -28.71 18.84
CA PRO A 19 11.56 -27.44 18.77
C PRO A 19 10.75 -27.42 17.47
N ASP A 20 9.51 -26.92 17.54
CA ASP A 20 8.60 -26.84 16.41
C ASP A 20 9.32 -26.18 15.22
N ASP A 21 9.50 -26.96 14.16
CA ASP A 21 10.15 -26.61 12.89
C ASP A 21 9.14 -25.85 12.01
N ASP A 22 8.44 -24.86 12.59
CA ASP A 22 7.38 -24.05 11.94
C ASP A 22 7.95 -23.09 10.88
N VAL A 23 9.25 -23.17 10.60
CA VAL A 23 9.95 -22.34 9.64
C VAL A 23 10.12 -23.13 8.35
N GLN A 24 9.27 -22.84 7.36
CA GLN A 24 9.37 -23.46 6.04
C GLN A 24 10.73 -23.13 5.41
N ARG A 25 11.44 -24.17 4.99
CA ARG A 25 12.74 -24.04 4.33
C ARG A 25 12.53 -23.93 2.83
N CYS A 26 13.40 -23.18 2.16
CA CYS A 26 13.25 -22.90 0.73
C CYS A 26 14.59 -22.85 0.02
N GLY A 27 14.59 -23.14 -1.29
CA GLY A 27 15.70 -22.79 -2.19
C GLY A 27 15.51 -21.41 -2.82
N ASN A 28 14.25 -21.10 -3.14
CA ASN A 28 13.76 -19.86 -3.73
C ASN A 28 12.33 -19.53 -3.25
N ALA A 29 11.78 -18.38 -3.65
CA ALA A 29 10.47 -17.90 -3.18
C ALA A 29 9.28 -18.79 -3.61
N ASP A 30 9.40 -19.54 -4.71
CA ASP A 30 8.34 -20.44 -5.19
C ASP A 30 8.20 -21.70 -4.32
N ASP A 31 9.21 -22.01 -3.51
CA ASP A 31 9.19 -23.13 -2.56
C ASP A 31 8.42 -22.78 -1.27
N CYS A 32 7.97 -21.53 -1.14
CA CYS A 32 7.28 -21.02 0.03
C CYS A 32 5.77 -21.04 -0.14
N ASP A 33 5.06 -21.39 0.94
CA ASP A 33 3.62 -21.38 0.95
C ASP A 33 3.11 -19.93 0.82
N PRO A 34 1.97 -19.72 0.15
CA PRO A 34 1.33 -18.42 0.12
C PRO A 34 1.09 -17.92 1.55
N THR A 35 1.39 -16.65 1.80
CA THR A 35 1.34 -16.02 3.13
C THR A 35 -0.08 -15.93 3.70
N GLY A 36 -1.11 -16.14 2.87
CA GLY A 36 -2.52 -16.02 3.24
C GLY A 36 -3.01 -14.58 3.40
N ASP A 37 -2.10 -13.59 3.35
CA ASP A 37 -2.39 -12.16 3.40
C ASP A 37 -1.88 -11.50 2.11
N LYS A 38 -2.80 -10.84 1.40
CA LYS A 38 -2.57 -10.19 0.10
C LYS A 38 -1.47 -9.12 0.11
N ARG A 39 -1.08 -8.63 1.29
CA ARG A 39 -0.05 -7.59 1.46
C ARG A 39 1.38 -8.14 1.45
N TYR A 40 1.53 -9.44 1.66
CA TYR A 40 2.82 -10.08 1.83
C TYR A 40 3.10 -11.09 0.73
N VAL A 41 4.28 -11.01 0.14
CA VAL A 41 4.82 -12.04 -0.75
C VAL A 41 5.74 -12.97 0.04
N PRO A 42 5.77 -14.26 -0.30
CA PRO A 42 6.78 -15.15 0.24
C PRO A 42 8.18 -14.72 -0.23
N LEU A 43 9.10 -14.58 0.71
CA LEU A 43 10.51 -14.32 0.44
C LEU A 43 11.34 -15.47 1.00
N CYS A 44 12.25 -15.99 0.20
CA CYS A 44 13.21 -17.00 0.63
C CYS A 44 14.53 -16.33 1.02
N THR A 45 14.77 -16.16 2.32
CA THR A 45 15.96 -15.45 2.84
C THR A 45 16.75 -16.30 3.82
N SER A 46 18.06 -16.06 3.93
CA SER A 46 18.85 -16.66 5.00
C SER A 46 18.46 -16.01 6.33
N SER A 47 18.15 -16.80 7.35
CA SER A 47 18.01 -16.27 8.69
C SER A 47 19.36 -15.73 9.16
N ASP A 48 19.41 -14.47 9.61
CA ASP A 48 20.55 -13.88 10.36
C ASP A 48 20.73 -14.53 11.76
N LEU A 49 20.16 -15.72 11.96
CA LEU A 49 20.42 -16.53 13.12
C LEU A 49 21.79 -17.16 12.92
N ASP A 50 22.74 -16.64 13.67
CA ASP A 50 24.16 -16.98 13.80
C ASP A 50 24.38 -18.47 14.17
N ILE A 51 23.94 -19.38 13.28
CA ILE A 51 24.08 -20.82 13.41
C ILE A 51 25.22 -21.23 12.49
N ASP A 52 26.37 -21.42 13.13
CA ASP A 52 27.67 -21.84 12.58
C ASP A 52 27.57 -23.22 11.90
N THR A 53 27.00 -23.26 10.70
CA THR A 53 27.05 -24.44 9.82
C THR A 53 27.17 -24.00 8.36
N THR A 54 28.03 -24.68 7.62
CA THR A 54 28.51 -24.35 6.27
C THR A 54 27.47 -24.47 5.14
N GLU A 55 26.18 -24.48 5.45
CA GLU A 55 25.07 -24.44 4.50
C GLU A 55 24.01 -23.47 5.05
N TYR A 56 23.85 -22.30 4.43
CA TYR A 56 22.82 -21.34 4.83
C TYR A 56 21.46 -21.92 4.49
N GLU A 57 20.78 -22.51 5.47
CA GLU A 57 19.41 -22.93 5.31
C GLU A 57 18.54 -21.67 5.18
N LYS A 58 18.05 -21.40 3.97
CA LYS A 58 17.11 -20.30 3.75
C LYS A 58 15.73 -20.70 4.25
N ILE A 59 15.02 -19.70 4.73
CA ILE A 59 13.70 -19.80 5.31
C ILE A 59 12.73 -18.91 4.56
N CYS A 60 11.48 -19.34 4.50
CA CYS A 60 10.37 -18.54 4.01
C CYS A 60 9.97 -17.53 5.07
N VAL A 61 9.97 -16.26 4.67
CA VAL A 61 9.43 -15.16 5.47
C VAL A 61 8.36 -14.44 4.65
N ALA A 62 7.31 -13.99 5.32
CA ALA A 62 6.37 -13.06 4.71
C ALA A 62 7.02 -11.67 4.65
N SER A 63 7.22 -11.14 3.45
CA SER A 63 7.74 -9.78 3.24
C SER A 63 6.74 -8.97 2.45
N ILE A 64 6.65 -7.67 2.71
CA ILE A 64 5.95 -6.76 1.79
C ILE A 64 6.76 -6.75 0.49
N ALA A 65 6.08 -6.92 -0.65
CA ALA A 65 6.73 -6.82 -1.95
C ALA A 65 7.26 -5.40 -2.14
N SER A 66 8.56 -5.22 -2.36
CA SER A 66 9.11 -3.90 -2.66
C SER A 66 8.77 -3.53 -4.10
N ILE A 67 7.64 -2.87 -4.32
CA ILE A 67 7.25 -2.34 -5.62
C ILE A 67 7.65 -0.88 -5.75
N THR A 68 8.24 -0.55 -6.91
CA THR A 68 8.63 0.81 -7.26
C THR A 68 7.48 1.53 -7.98
N CYS A 69 7.17 2.72 -7.48
CA CYS A 69 6.18 3.65 -7.99
C CYS A 69 6.82 5.00 -8.36
N ASP A 70 8.15 5.11 -8.49
CA ASP A 70 8.83 6.38 -8.79
C ASP A 70 8.79 6.80 -10.26
N ASN A 71 8.63 5.88 -11.19
CA ASN A 71 8.80 6.19 -12.60
C ASN A 71 7.74 5.50 -13.49
N PRO A 72 6.69 6.24 -13.90
CA PRO A 72 5.68 5.74 -14.83
C PRO A 72 6.26 5.33 -16.19
N GLU A 73 7.38 5.93 -16.65
CA GLU A 73 7.99 5.59 -17.94
C GLU A 73 8.49 4.13 -17.99
N ASN A 74 8.78 3.52 -16.83
CA ASN A 74 9.10 2.09 -16.76
C ASN A 74 7.93 1.19 -17.17
N TYR A 75 6.72 1.77 -17.25
CA TYR A 75 5.46 1.11 -17.55
C TYR A 75 4.86 1.59 -18.88
N GLN A 76 5.70 1.99 -19.85
CA GLN A 76 5.24 2.43 -21.17
C GLN A 76 4.23 1.47 -21.82
N GLY A 77 3.08 2.01 -22.23
CA GLY A 77 1.97 1.26 -22.81
C GLY A 77 1.24 0.34 -21.82
N LYS A 78 1.32 0.66 -20.52
CA LYS A 78 0.57 0.04 -19.42
C LYS A 78 -0.31 1.09 -18.76
N PRO A 79 -1.38 0.66 -18.04
CA PRO A 79 -2.33 1.58 -17.41
C PRO A 79 -1.67 2.63 -16.51
N PHE A 80 -0.60 2.30 -15.79
CA PHE A 80 0.06 3.27 -14.92
C PHE A 80 0.67 4.46 -15.70
N ASN A 81 1.36 4.20 -16.80
CA ASN A 81 1.89 5.27 -17.65
C ASN A 81 0.76 6.00 -18.36
N ASP A 82 -0.20 5.26 -18.93
CA ASP A 82 -1.31 5.85 -19.68
C ASP A 82 -2.16 6.79 -18.80
N THR A 83 -2.47 6.40 -17.56
CA THR A 83 -3.19 7.24 -16.59
C THR A 83 -2.37 8.45 -16.14
N PHE A 84 -1.05 8.30 -15.99
CA PHE A 84 -0.18 9.43 -15.63
C PHE A 84 -0.01 10.46 -16.76
N GLU A 85 -0.05 10.00 -18.01
CA GLU A 85 0.01 10.86 -19.20
C GLU A 85 -1.35 11.52 -19.52
N ASP A 86 -2.43 11.08 -18.91
CA ASP A 86 -3.75 11.69 -19.07
C ASP A 86 -3.90 12.92 -18.17
N ASP A 87 -3.86 14.10 -18.79
CA ASP A 87 -4.04 15.40 -18.10
C ASP A 87 -5.37 15.46 -17.33
N SER A 88 -6.43 14.75 -17.75
CA SER A 88 -7.70 14.72 -17.01
C SER A 88 -7.60 13.97 -15.68
N CYS A 89 -6.66 13.02 -15.58
CA CYS A 89 -6.34 12.33 -14.33
C CYS A 89 -5.36 13.13 -13.49
N ARG A 90 -4.37 13.78 -14.11
CA ARG A 90 -3.28 14.47 -13.39
C ARG A 90 -3.66 15.86 -12.91
N ASP A 91 -4.29 16.65 -13.77
CA ASP A 91 -4.48 18.08 -13.59
C ASP A 91 -5.84 18.34 -12.91
N LEU A 92 -5.84 18.24 -11.58
CA LEU A 92 -7.05 18.48 -10.79
C LEU A 92 -7.30 19.97 -10.60
N SER A 93 -8.58 20.35 -10.65
CA SER A 93 -9.01 21.73 -10.43
C SER A 93 -10.41 21.78 -9.84
N CYS A 94 -10.65 22.74 -8.95
CA CYS A 94 -11.96 22.98 -8.40
C CYS A 94 -12.72 24.00 -9.23
N ALA A 95 -13.89 23.60 -9.72
CA ALA A 95 -14.81 24.52 -10.39
C ALA A 95 -15.37 25.54 -9.38
N ALA A 96 -15.61 26.78 -9.81
CA ALA A 96 -16.05 27.86 -8.93
C ALA A 96 -17.38 27.56 -8.22
N GLU A 97 -18.26 26.79 -8.86
CA GLU A 97 -19.51 26.32 -8.26
C GLU A 97 -19.32 25.35 -7.08
N ASN A 98 -18.16 24.68 -7.01
CA ASN A 98 -17.81 23.70 -5.98
C ASN A 98 -16.92 24.28 -4.87
N GLU A 99 -16.61 25.59 -4.91
CA GLU A 99 -15.97 26.27 -3.77
C GLU A 99 -16.72 25.99 -2.46
N GLY A 100 -15.96 25.80 -1.39
CA GLY A 100 -16.46 25.45 -0.06
C GLY A 100 -16.65 23.94 0.18
N ARG A 101 -16.54 23.09 -0.86
CA ARG A 101 -16.58 21.63 -0.71
C ARG A 101 -15.22 21.02 -0.40
N LEU A 102 -15.22 19.76 0.02
CA LEU A 102 -13.99 19.02 0.32
C LEU A 102 -12.98 19.04 -0.84
N GLY A 103 -11.72 19.32 -0.51
CA GLY A 103 -10.62 19.44 -1.48
C GLY A 103 -10.60 20.74 -2.28
N CYS A 104 -11.54 21.67 -2.04
CA CYS A 104 -11.64 22.96 -2.75
C CYS A 104 -11.40 24.15 -1.84
N ALA A 105 -11.11 25.32 -2.43
CA ALA A 105 -10.94 26.56 -1.69
C ALA A 105 -12.24 26.97 -0.95
N PRO A 106 -12.16 27.65 0.20
CA PRO A 106 -13.34 28.17 0.91
C PRO A 106 -14.16 29.15 0.06
N LYS A 107 -15.49 29.02 0.11
CA LYS A 107 -16.42 29.91 -0.57
C LYS A 107 -16.72 31.13 0.30
N ASP A 108 -16.46 32.32 -0.22
CA ASP A 108 -16.63 33.57 0.55
C ASP A 108 -15.90 33.55 1.91
N GLY A 109 -14.81 32.76 2.01
CA GLY A 109 -14.01 32.58 3.22
C GLY A 109 -14.48 31.47 4.16
N GLU A 110 -15.57 30.77 3.85
CA GLU A 110 -16.15 29.70 4.66
C GLU A 110 -16.16 28.35 3.95
N CYS A 111 -16.09 27.27 4.72
CA CYS A 111 -16.27 25.91 4.23
C CYS A 111 -17.73 25.48 4.38
N LEU A 112 -18.31 24.99 3.28
CA LEU A 112 -19.64 24.38 3.26
C LEU A 112 -19.58 22.93 3.77
N GLU A 113 -18.47 22.26 3.53
CA GLU A 113 -18.19 20.90 3.98
C GLU A 113 -16.80 20.85 4.64
N GLY A 114 -16.70 20.12 5.75
CA GLY A 114 -15.46 20.03 6.52
C GLY A 114 -15.10 21.34 7.24
N GLU A 115 -13.82 21.48 7.51
CA GLU A 115 -13.23 22.63 8.18
C GLU A 115 -12.20 23.31 7.27
N ARG A 116 -11.88 24.57 7.57
CA ARG A 116 -10.79 25.26 6.87
C ARG A 116 -9.46 24.67 7.31
N MET A 117 -8.78 24.04 6.37
CA MET A 117 -7.47 23.43 6.53
C MET A 117 -6.45 24.19 5.70
N ASP A 118 -5.19 24.12 6.10
CA ASP A 118 -4.07 24.77 5.43
C ASP A 118 -3.12 23.71 4.91
N PHE A 119 -2.77 23.78 3.62
CA PHE A 119 -1.84 22.88 2.98
C PHE A 119 -0.58 23.66 2.54
N PRO A 120 0.62 23.27 3.00
CA PRO A 120 1.85 23.92 2.57
C PRO A 120 2.16 23.55 1.12
N VAL A 121 2.22 24.55 0.25
CA VAL A 121 2.63 24.42 -1.15
C VAL A 121 4.13 24.65 -1.27
N ASP A 122 4.74 25.50 -0.47
CA ASP A 122 6.19 25.58 -0.39
C ASP A 122 6.58 26.16 0.98
N ASP A 123 7.86 26.50 1.15
CA ASP A 123 8.36 27.07 2.41
C ASP A 123 7.67 28.39 2.79
N ASP A 124 7.11 29.14 1.83
CA ASP A 124 6.53 30.48 2.01
C ASP A 124 5.04 30.57 1.62
N THR A 125 4.49 29.55 0.96
CA THR A 125 3.14 29.54 0.38
C THR A 125 2.28 28.44 0.99
N VAL A 126 1.11 28.84 1.49
CA VAL A 126 0.08 27.94 2.03
C VAL A 126 -1.22 28.21 1.31
N VAL A 127 -1.91 27.15 0.88
CA VAL A 127 -3.26 27.22 0.34
C VAL A 127 -4.25 26.78 1.41
N SER A 128 -5.28 27.59 1.65
CA SER A 128 -6.40 27.16 2.47
C SER A 128 -7.41 26.41 1.60
N TYR A 129 -7.90 25.28 2.10
CA TYR A 129 -8.91 24.44 1.48
C TYR A 129 -9.93 23.98 2.52
N CYS A 130 -11.03 23.42 2.05
CA CYS A 130 -12.03 22.79 2.89
C CYS A 130 -11.75 21.30 2.96
N GLY A 131 -11.62 20.76 4.17
CA GLY A 131 -11.17 19.40 4.37
C GLY A 131 -11.47 18.85 5.75
N THR A 132 -11.15 17.58 5.92
CA THR A 132 -11.05 16.91 7.22
C THR A 132 -9.70 16.21 7.28
N GLU A 133 -9.40 15.55 8.39
CA GLU A 133 -8.21 14.68 8.48
C GLU A 133 -8.16 13.71 7.29
N GLY A 134 -6.99 13.58 6.67
CA GLY A 134 -6.75 12.73 5.49
C GLY A 134 -7.20 13.31 4.15
N VAL A 135 -7.87 14.46 4.09
CA VAL A 135 -8.22 15.13 2.82
C VAL A 135 -7.04 15.97 2.36
N VAL A 136 -6.63 15.82 1.11
CA VAL A 136 -5.60 16.65 0.45
C VAL A 136 -6.26 17.43 -0.69
N PRO A 137 -5.99 18.73 -0.87
CA PRO A 137 -6.56 19.49 -1.97
C PRO A 137 -5.97 19.04 -3.31
N GLY A 138 -6.80 18.89 -4.34
CA GLY A 138 -6.34 18.61 -5.71
C GLY A 138 -5.73 19.83 -6.42
N PHE A 139 -5.98 21.05 -5.91
CA PHE A 139 -5.51 22.29 -6.50
C PHE A 139 -4.34 22.89 -5.71
N GLY A 140 -3.50 23.68 -6.38
CA GLY A 140 -2.41 24.40 -5.74
C GLY A 140 -1.37 23.48 -5.10
N LEU A 141 -1.26 22.23 -5.58
CA LEU A 141 -0.20 21.32 -5.19
C LEU A 141 1.14 21.78 -5.80
N ARG A 142 2.24 21.38 -5.17
CA ARG A 142 3.58 21.49 -5.74
C ARG A 142 3.66 20.70 -7.03
N ASP A 143 4.47 21.15 -7.99
CA ASP A 143 4.84 20.36 -9.17
C ASP A 143 5.33 18.94 -8.78
N GLU A 144 6.01 18.80 -7.63
CA GLU A 144 6.51 17.51 -7.09
C GLU A 144 5.40 16.60 -6.52
N LEU A 145 4.23 17.16 -6.25
CA LEU A 145 3.04 16.46 -5.75
C LEU A 145 1.96 16.32 -6.83
N GLU A 146 2.18 16.92 -8.00
CA GLU A 146 1.31 16.76 -9.16
C GLU A 146 1.31 15.28 -9.59
N GLY A 147 0.12 14.72 -9.80
CA GLY A 147 -0.04 13.29 -10.09
C GLY A 147 0.25 12.35 -8.92
N ARG A 148 0.59 12.84 -7.71
CA ARG A 148 0.88 11.98 -6.53
C ARG A 148 -0.24 11.00 -6.23
N HIS A 149 -1.49 11.40 -6.41
CA HIS A 149 -2.67 10.56 -6.27
C HIS A 149 -2.67 9.35 -7.22
N ILE A 150 -2.10 9.47 -8.42
CA ILE A 150 -1.96 8.37 -9.38
C ILE A 150 -0.93 7.36 -8.86
N PHE A 151 0.19 7.84 -8.33
CA PHE A 151 1.21 7.00 -7.70
C PHE A 151 0.68 6.26 -6.47
N ASP A 152 -0.10 6.96 -5.63
CA ASP A 152 -0.73 6.35 -4.47
C ASP A 152 -1.74 5.28 -4.90
N GLN A 153 -2.61 5.59 -5.88
CA GLN A 153 -3.59 4.63 -6.39
C GLN A 153 -2.93 3.39 -7.00
N PHE A 154 -1.79 3.54 -7.69
CA PHE A 154 -1.02 2.40 -8.17
C PHE A 154 -0.62 1.46 -7.02
N CYS A 155 -0.11 2.01 -5.92
CA CYS A 155 0.24 1.22 -4.73
C CYS A 155 -0.98 0.58 -4.07
N LYS A 156 -2.09 1.32 -3.94
CA LYS A 156 -3.36 0.80 -3.42
C LYS A 156 -3.86 -0.36 -4.27
N SER A 157 -3.80 -0.22 -5.59
CA SER A 157 -4.17 -1.29 -6.52
C SER A 157 -3.26 -2.50 -6.42
N TYR A 158 -1.95 -2.31 -6.27
CA TYR A 158 -1.04 -3.43 -6.19
C TYR A 158 -1.25 -4.26 -4.93
N PHE A 159 -1.53 -3.62 -3.79
CA PHE A 159 -1.77 -4.33 -2.53
C PHE A 159 -3.25 -4.61 -2.25
N CYS A 160 -4.13 -4.09 -3.10
CA CYS A 160 -5.58 -4.15 -2.94
C CYS A 160 -6.02 -3.65 -1.56
N ASP A 161 -5.40 -2.55 -1.13
CA ASP A 161 -5.53 -1.98 0.21
C ASP A 161 -5.31 -0.46 0.16
N ASP A 162 -6.28 0.29 0.66
CA ASP A 162 -6.29 1.75 0.66
C ASP A 162 -5.24 2.37 1.59
N GLU A 163 -4.60 1.57 2.45
CA GLU A 163 -3.57 2.05 3.38
C GLU A 163 -2.20 2.19 2.69
N PHE A 164 -2.00 1.65 1.49
CA PHE A 164 -0.72 1.76 0.79
C PHE A 164 -0.61 3.05 -0.03
N VAL A 165 0.58 3.65 -0.04
CA VAL A 165 0.89 4.92 -0.73
C VAL A 165 2.29 4.88 -1.32
N CYS A 166 2.59 5.79 -2.25
CA CYS A 166 3.92 5.91 -2.82
C CYS A 166 4.77 6.89 -2.02
N ASN A 167 5.77 6.38 -1.29
CA ASN A 167 6.64 7.19 -0.44
C ASN A 167 7.65 8.03 -1.26
N LYS A 168 8.39 8.92 -0.59
CA LYS A 168 9.41 9.77 -1.24
C LYS A 168 10.59 9.02 -1.88
N SER A 169 10.83 7.78 -1.45
CA SER A 169 11.85 6.91 -2.04
C SER A 169 11.33 6.14 -3.26
N GLY A 170 10.09 6.41 -3.70
CA GLY A 170 9.53 5.76 -4.86
C GLY A 170 9.03 4.35 -4.61
N LYS A 171 8.72 4.01 -3.35
CA LYS A 171 8.27 2.68 -2.98
C LYS A 171 6.86 2.69 -2.43
N CYS A 172 6.11 1.66 -2.78
CA CYS A 172 4.81 1.41 -2.19
C CYS A 172 4.98 0.83 -0.79
N ASP A 173 4.51 1.56 0.22
CA ASP A 173 4.52 1.16 1.63
C ASP A 173 3.18 1.52 2.29
N LEU A 174 2.92 0.96 3.47
CA LEU A 174 1.83 1.42 4.33
C LEU A 174 2.03 2.90 4.67
N CYS A 175 0.94 3.66 4.60
CA CYS A 175 0.97 5.07 4.90
C CYS A 175 1.26 5.31 6.38
N ASP A 176 2.02 6.35 6.65
CA ASP A 176 2.33 6.80 8.00
C ASP A 176 1.46 8.03 8.32
N PRO A 177 0.57 7.99 9.33
CA PRO A 177 -0.28 9.13 9.67
C PRO A 177 0.52 10.34 10.17
N ASP A 178 1.77 10.14 10.62
CA ASP A 178 2.65 11.21 11.11
C ASP A 178 3.53 11.79 9.98
N ALA A 179 3.57 11.17 8.80
CA ALA A 179 4.33 11.66 7.66
C ALA A 179 3.52 12.63 6.79
N ALA A 180 4.22 13.55 6.12
CA ALA A 180 3.58 14.48 5.19
C ALA A 180 3.09 13.77 3.92
N TYR A 181 2.02 14.31 3.31
CA TYR A 181 1.54 13.84 2.02
C TYR A 181 2.66 13.93 0.95
N GLY A 182 2.81 12.87 0.15
CA GLY A 182 3.92 12.71 -0.81
C GLY A 182 5.24 12.21 -0.21
N GLU A 183 5.37 12.14 1.12
CA GLU A 183 6.51 11.51 1.79
C GLU A 183 6.22 10.10 2.33
N GLY A 184 5.04 9.56 2.03
CA GLY A 184 4.49 8.34 2.65
C GLY A 184 3.36 8.62 3.64
N GLY A 185 2.94 9.88 3.77
CA GLY A 185 1.80 10.29 4.59
C GLY A 185 0.47 9.70 4.14
N CYS A 186 -0.41 9.41 5.09
CA CYS A 186 -1.79 9.04 4.80
C CYS A 186 -2.56 10.25 4.23
N GLY A 187 -3.18 10.08 3.06
CA GLY A 187 -4.00 11.12 2.47
C GLY A 187 -4.68 10.67 1.17
N THR A 188 -5.82 11.29 0.90
CA THR A 188 -6.57 11.11 -0.34
C THR A 188 -6.79 12.48 -0.95
N VAL A 189 -6.39 12.65 -2.21
CA VAL A 189 -6.64 13.89 -2.94
C VAL A 189 -8.11 14.01 -3.29
N TYR A 190 -8.72 15.13 -2.96
CA TYR A 190 -10.10 15.46 -3.31
C TYR A 190 -10.16 16.56 -4.35
N ASN A 191 -11.12 16.44 -5.26
CA ASN A 191 -11.47 17.43 -6.26
C ASN A 191 -12.99 17.59 -6.31
N ASP A 192 -13.48 18.83 -6.36
CA ASP A 192 -14.91 19.15 -6.50
C ASP A 192 -15.85 18.54 -5.43
N GLY A 193 -15.32 18.24 -4.23
CA GLY A 193 -16.07 17.63 -3.12
C GLY A 193 -16.04 16.11 -3.08
N ALA A 194 -15.30 15.45 -3.97
CA ALA A 194 -15.15 13.99 -4.01
C ALA A 194 -13.67 13.59 -4.11
N PRO A 195 -13.29 12.35 -3.76
CA PRO A 195 -11.97 11.83 -4.10
C PRO A 195 -11.68 12.01 -5.60
N ALA A 196 -10.43 12.30 -5.94
CA ALA A 196 -9.99 12.40 -7.32
C ALA A 196 -10.40 11.14 -8.12
N ALA A 197 -10.86 11.33 -9.35
CA ALA A 197 -11.49 10.28 -10.14
C ALA A 197 -10.59 9.07 -10.43
N VAL A 198 -9.27 9.24 -10.31
CA VAL A 198 -8.29 8.14 -10.42
C VAL A 198 -8.46 7.09 -9.33
N TYR A 199 -8.96 7.47 -8.15
CA TYR A 199 -9.02 6.58 -7.00
C TYR A 199 -10.11 5.51 -7.18
N VAL A 200 -9.74 4.25 -6.93
CA VAL A 200 -10.65 3.13 -6.69
C VAL A 200 -10.35 2.67 -5.27
N LEU A 201 -11.31 2.84 -4.37
CA LEU A 201 -11.13 2.66 -2.93
C LEU A 201 -12.19 1.70 -2.35
N GLY A 202 -11.93 1.18 -1.16
CA GLY A 202 -12.83 0.36 -0.36
C GLY A 202 -13.30 -0.88 -1.11
N GLU A 203 -14.61 -1.17 -1.02
CA GLU A 203 -15.21 -2.36 -1.66
C GLU A 203 -14.93 -2.41 -3.17
N ALA A 204 -14.88 -1.26 -3.87
CA ALA A 204 -14.60 -1.24 -5.30
C ALA A 204 -13.16 -1.67 -5.62
N LEU A 205 -12.21 -1.33 -4.73
CA LEU A 205 -10.83 -1.80 -4.84
C LEU A 205 -10.75 -3.29 -4.56
N GLU A 206 -11.40 -3.74 -3.48
CA GLU A 206 -11.40 -5.15 -3.07
C GLU A 206 -12.05 -6.07 -4.12
N ASP A 207 -13.17 -5.65 -4.71
CA ASP A 207 -13.90 -6.41 -5.72
C ASP A 207 -13.20 -6.38 -7.09
N GLY A 208 -12.60 -5.24 -7.44
CA GLY A 208 -11.88 -5.06 -8.70
C GLY A 208 -10.53 -5.78 -8.71
N CYS A 209 -9.95 -5.96 -7.53
CA CYS A 209 -8.71 -6.69 -7.35
C CYS A 209 -8.94 -8.19 -7.46
N ALA A 210 -8.34 -8.81 -8.48
CA ALA A 210 -8.22 -10.27 -8.57
C ALA A 210 -7.15 -10.80 -7.58
N GLY A 211 -7.27 -10.49 -6.28
CA GLY A 211 -6.30 -10.94 -5.28
C GLY A 211 -6.08 -12.45 -5.31
N PRO A 212 -4.96 -13.02 -4.83
CA PRO A 212 -3.64 -12.43 -4.53
C PRO A 212 -2.77 -12.20 -5.79
N ASP A 213 -3.35 -12.29 -7.00
CA ASP A 213 -2.63 -12.17 -8.28
C ASP A 213 -2.52 -10.71 -8.74
N ALA A 214 -2.21 -9.79 -7.82
CA ALA A 214 -2.05 -8.39 -8.16
C ALA A 214 -0.91 -8.19 -9.17
N ASN A 215 -1.26 -7.65 -10.33
CA ASN A 215 -0.35 -7.51 -11.44
C ASN A 215 0.13 -6.07 -11.55
N VAL A 216 1.43 -5.86 -11.38
CA VAL A 216 2.09 -4.56 -11.52
C VAL A 216 1.85 -3.92 -12.91
N ASN A 217 1.50 -4.73 -13.92
CA ASN A 217 1.20 -4.26 -15.28
C ASN A 217 -0.28 -3.96 -15.53
N GLU A 218 -1.17 -4.31 -14.58
CA GLU A 218 -2.61 -4.12 -14.70
C GLU A 218 -3.20 -3.50 -13.42
N PRO A 219 -2.66 -2.35 -12.95
CA PRO A 219 -3.24 -1.64 -11.83
C PRO A 219 -4.64 -1.09 -12.17
N LEU A 220 -5.46 -0.95 -11.14
CA LEU A 220 -6.82 -0.45 -11.16
C LEU A 220 -6.83 1.06 -10.91
N PHE A 221 -7.31 1.78 -11.91
CA PHE A 221 -7.57 3.21 -11.85
C PHE A 221 -9.05 3.46 -12.12
N GLY A 222 -9.58 4.52 -11.53
CA GLY A 222 -10.91 5.02 -11.82
C GLY A 222 -10.93 5.76 -13.16
N ALA A 223 -12.13 6.19 -13.56
CA ALA A 223 -12.34 6.88 -14.82
C ALA A 223 -12.24 8.39 -14.62
N CYS A 224 -11.13 8.95 -15.07
CA CYS A 224 -11.03 10.35 -15.49
C CYS A 224 -11.58 10.46 -16.94
#